data_AF-A0A1H4Q3V3-F1
#
_entry.id   AF-A0A1H4Q3V3-F1
#
_cell.length_a   1.000
_cell.length_b   1.000
_cell.length_c   1.000
_cell.angle_alpha   90.00
_cell.angle_beta   90.00
_cell.angle_gamma   90.00
#
_symmetry.space_group_name_H-M   'P 1'
#
loop_
_entity.id
_entity.type
_entity.pdbx_description
1 polymer ?
#
loop_
_entity_poly.entity_id
_entity_poly.type
_entity_poly.pdbx_seq_one_letter_code
_entity_poly.pdbx_strand_id
1 'polypeptide(L)'
;MYAPSLLDPAAEELRLADFTGATDVAREARTLLGERFSSVTFMYVLMRAFEVEYAAACDAARWHEFHGGPRALSDADLEKLLAPWLTR
;
A
#
# COMPACT_ATOMS: atom_id res chain seq x y z
N MET A 1 -12.17 2.34 12.03
CA MET A 1 -10.95 3.13 11.75
C MET A 1 -9.94 2.80 12.83
N TYR A 2 -8.74 2.34 12.48
CA TYR A 2 -7.70 2.03 13.47
C TYR A 2 -6.99 3.30 13.94
N ALA A 3 -6.47 3.29 15.17
CA ALA A 3 -5.61 4.36 15.65
C ALA A 3 -4.27 4.37 14.91
N PRO A 4 -3.69 5.54 14.59
CA PRO A 4 -2.36 5.66 13.97
C PRO A 4 -1.28 4.84 14.65
N SER A 5 -1.27 4.81 15.98
CA SER A 5 -0.31 4.04 16.79
C SER A 5 -0.29 2.53 16.51
N LEU A 6 -1.37 1.98 15.92
CA LEU A 6 -1.44 0.58 15.53
C LEU A 6 -0.85 0.34 14.12
N LEU A 7 -0.77 1.37 13.29
CA LEU A 7 -0.38 1.27 11.87
C LEU A 7 1.00 1.87 11.60
N ASP A 8 1.39 2.92 12.35
CA ASP A 8 2.67 3.61 12.25
C ASP A 8 3.88 2.65 12.29
N PRO A 9 3.93 1.62 13.15
CA PRO A 9 5.05 0.67 13.13
C PRO A 9 5.20 -0.05 11.78
N ALA A 10 4.09 -0.47 11.16
CA ALA A 10 4.14 -1.13 9.86
C ALA A 10 4.59 -0.16 8.76
N ALA A 11 4.14 1.10 8.81
CA ALA A 11 4.58 2.11 7.86
C ALA A 11 6.09 2.41 7.99
N GLU A 12 6.63 2.44 9.21
CA GLU A 12 8.05 2.67 9.43
C GLU A 12 8.90 1.48 8.93
N GLU A 13 8.48 0.24 9.17
CA GLU A 13 9.14 -0.95 8.64
C GLU A 13 9.15 -0.94 7.10
N LEU A 14 8.02 -0.61 6.47
CA LEU A 14 7.94 -0.47 5.01
C LEU A 14 8.87 0.63 4.47
N ARG A 15 9.02 1.74 5.19
CA ARG A 15 9.90 2.84 4.76
C ARG A 15 11.39 2.46 4.76
N LEU A 16 11.77 1.54 5.64
CA LEU A 16 13.15 1.09 5.84
C LEU A 16 13.53 -0.10 4.97
N ALA A 17 12.54 -0.92 4.57
CA ALA A 17 12.75 -2.06 3.70
C ALA A 17 13.08 -1.64 2.26
N ASP A 18 13.84 -2.51 1.58
CA ASP A 18 14.19 -2.34 0.18
C ASP A 18 13.28 -3.22 -0.66
N PHE A 19 12.52 -2.61 -1.57
CA PHE A 19 11.51 -3.28 -2.37
C PHE A 19 11.79 -3.12 -3.85
N THR A 20 11.55 -4.20 -4.60
CA THR A 20 11.71 -4.18 -6.06
C THR A 20 10.54 -3.50 -6.76
N GLY A 21 9.38 -3.42 -6.10
CA GLY A 21 8.15 -2.90 -6.69
C GLY A 21 6.99 -2.75 -5.70
N ALA A 22 5.90 -2.19 -6.21
CA ALA A 22 4.67 -1.90 -5.49
C ALA A 22 3.94 -3.15 -4.98
N THR A 23 4.00 -4.25 -5.71
CA THR A 23 3.41 -5.52 -5.27
C THR A 23 4.19 -6.15 -4.13
N ASP A 24 5.53 -5.99 -4.09
CA ASP A 24 6.34 -6.40 -2.94
C ASP A 24 5.96 -5.58 -1.70
N VAL A 25 5.85 -4.26 -1.85
CA VAL A 25 5.34 -3.37 -0.78
C VAL A 25 3.96 -3.81 -0.29
N ALA A 26 3.04 -4.14 -1.20
CA ALA A 26 1.69 -4.53 -0.84
C ALA A 26 1.62 -5.89 -0.11
N ARG A 27 2.46 -6.84 -0.53
CA ARG A 27 2.62 -8.15 0.13
C ARG A 27 3.23 -7.99 1.52
N GLU A 28 4.26 -7.16 1.66
CA GLU A 28 4.88 -6.91 2.96
C GLU A 28 3.94 -6.15 3.90
N ALA A 29 3.19 -5.17 3.38
CA ALA A 29 2.16 -4.48 4.15
C ALA A 29 1.10 -5.47 4.67
N ARG A 30 0.73 -6.48 3.87
CA ARG A 30 -0.17 -7.56 4.29
C ARG A 30 0.43 -8.40 5.43
N THR A 31 1.71 -8.75 5.35
CA THR A 31 2.42 -9.47 6.40
C THR A 31 2.46 -8.68 7.71
N LEU A 32 2.85 -7.41 7.65
CA LEU A 32 3.00 -6.54 8.83
C LEU A 32 1.65 -6.18 9.49
N LEU A 33 0.61 -5.95 8.69
CA LEU A 33 -0.69 -5.56 9.20
C LEU A 33 -1.56 -6.75 9.62
N GLY A 34 -1.35 -7.93 9.01
CA GLY A 34 -2.10 -9.16 9.32
C GLY A 34 -3.61 -8.96 9.11
N GLU A 35 -4.41 -9.30 10.13
CA GLU A 35 -5.87 -9.13 10.10
C GLU A 35 -6.32 -7.67 9.90
N ARG A 36 -5.42 -6.70 10.16
CA ARG A 36 -5.70 -5.28 9.96
C ARG A 36 -5.50 -4.85 8.52
N PHE A 37 -4.99 -5.73 7.65
CA PHE A 37 -4.77 -5.42 6.25
C PHE A 37 -6.10 -5.24 5.52
N SER A 38 -6.32 -4.02 5.02
CA SER A 38 -7.53 -3.60 4.31
C SER A 38 -7.17 -2.46 3.37
N SER A 39 -8.06 -2.12 2.43
CA SER A 39 -7.84 -1.01 1.51
C SER A 39 -7.56 0.32 2.23
N VAL A 40 -8.22 0.57 3.36
CA VAL A 40 -8.04 1.80 4.16
C VAL A 40 -6.69 1.81 4.89
N THR A 41 -6.29 0.70 5.50
CA THR A 41 -5.02 0.62 6.22
C THR A 41 -3.84 0.57 5.26
N PHE A 42 -4.01 -0.02 4.08
CA PHE A 42 -3.03 0.02 2.99
C PHE A 42 -2.81 1.45 2.48
N MET A 43 -3.89 2.18 2.22
CA MET A 43 -3.82 3.61 1.84
C MET A 43 -3.05 4.41 2.88
N TYR A 44 -3.35 4.20 4.17
CA TYR A 44 -2.66 4.88 5.26
C TYR A 44 -1.14 4.60 5.27
N VAL A 45 -0.72 3.33 5.19
CA VAL A 45 0.71 3.01 5.24
C VAL A 45 1.46 3.49 3.99
N LEU A 46 0.83 3.50 2.81
CA LEU A 46 1.43 4.07 1.60
C LEU A 46 1.71 5.57 1.74
N MET A 47 0.73 6.33 2.22
CA MET A 47 0.88 7.76 2.47
C MET A 47 1.95 8.04 3.54
N ARG A 48 2.02 7.18 4.57
CA ARG A 48 2.91 7.37 5.71
C ARG A 48 4.36 6.97 5.43
N ALA A 49 4.57 5.87 4.71
CA ALA A 49 5.89 5.28 4.46
C ALA A 49 6.61 5.91 3.26
N PHE A 50 5.86 6.19 2.18
CA PHE A 50 6.41 6.60 0.89
C PHE A 50 5.91 7.96 0.42
N GLU A 51 5.20 8.69 1.28
CA GLU A 51 4.63 10.02 0.97
C GLU A 51 3.73 10.00 -0.28
N VAL A 52 3.07 8.86 -0.54
CA VAL A 52 2.14 8.71 -1.66
C VAL A 52 0.99 9.70 -1.49
N GLU A 53 0.67 10.43 -2.55
CA GLU A 53 -0.43 11.38 -2.54
C GLU A 53 -1.77 10.68 -2.32
N TYR A 54 -2.70 11.35 -1.62
CA TYR A 54 -4.00 10.78 -1.27
C TYR A 54 -4.77 10.22 -2.48
N ALA A 55 -4.73 10.89 -3.63
CA ALA A 55 -5.40 10.43 -4.84
C ALA A 55 -4.81 9.12 -5.38
N ALA A 56 -3.47 9.02 -5.45
CA ALA A 56 -2.79 7.79 -5.85
C ALA A 56 -3.00 6.66 -4.82
N ALA A 57 -3.02 6.99 -3.52
CA ALA A 57 -3.30 6.01 -2.47
C ALA A 57 -4.75 5.49 -2.55
N CYS A 58 -5.71 6.35 -2.90
CA CYS A 58 -7.09 5.97 -3.18
C CYS A 58 -7.19 5.06 -4.42
N ASP A 59 -6.39 5.30 -5.44
CA ASP A 59 -6.32 4.43 -6.62
C ASP A 59 -5.68 3.07 -6.29
N ALA A 60 -4.62 3.06 -5.49
CA ALA A 60 -3.98 1.83 -5.01
C ALA A 60 -4.92 1.00 -4.12
N ALA A 61 -5.83 1.64 -3.38
CA ALA A 61 -6.87 0.97 -2.61
C ALA A 61 -7.84 0.13 -3.48
N ARG A 62 -7.86 0.34 -4.80
CA ARG A 62 -8.61 -0.48 -5.77
C ARG A 62 -7.90 -1.78 -6.17
N TRP A 63 -6.73 -2.08 -5.59
CA TRP A 63 -5.97 -3.29 -5.89
C TRP A 63 -6.83 -4.55 -5.75
N HIS A 64 -6.66 -5.48 -6.71
CA HIS A 64 -7.56 -6.62 -6.90
C HIS A 64 -7.66 -7.55 -5.68
N GLU A 65 -6.63 -7.58 -4.83
CA GLU A 65 -6.64 -8.33 -3.57
C GLU A 65 -7.65 -7.77 -2.53
N PHE A 66 -8.09 -6.51 -2.66
CA PHE A 66 -9.16 -5.93 -1.83
C PHE A 66 -10.54 -5.99 -2.50
N HIS A 67 -10.57 -5.90 -3.83
CA HIS A 67 -11.80 -5.71 -4.60
C HIS A 67 -11.77 -6.53 -5.89
N GLY A 68 -12.75 -7.42 -6.07
CA GLY A 68 -12.98 -8.08 -7.36
C GLY A 68 -13.77 -7.18 -8.33
N GLY A 69 -13.57 -7.38 -9.64
CA GLY A 69 -14.42 -6.83 -10.68
C GLY A 69 -13.71 -5.97 -11.74
N PRO A 70 -14.46 -5.40 -12.70
CA PRO A 70 -13.88 -4.77 -13.90
C PRO A 70 -13.04 -3.51 -13.65
N ARG A 71 -13.12 -2.92 -12.45
CA ARG A 71 -12.37 -1.72 -12.04
C ARG A 71 -11.25 -2.00 -11.04
N ALA A 72 -11.02 -3.28 -10.73
CA ALA A 72 -9.92 -3.71 -9.88
C ALA A 72 -8.59 -3.33 -10.53
N LEU A 73 -7.68 -2.78 -9.74
CA LEU A 73 -6.34 -2.42 -10.18
C LEU A 73 -5.51 -3.71 -10.19
N SER A 74 -4.94 -4.04 -11.35
CA SER A 74 -4.07 -5.22 -11.50
C SER A 74 -2.72 -5.00 -10.80
N ASP A 75 -1.96 -6.08 -10.59
CA ASP A 75 -0.57 -5.98 -10.10
C ASP A 75 0.27 -5.05 -10.99
N ALA A 76 0.19 -5.21 -12.31
CA ALA A 76 0.95 -4.40 -13.25
C ALA A 76 0.55 -2.91 -13.24
N ASP A 77 -0.73 -2.61 -12.99
CA ASP A 77 -1.19 -1.22 -12.89
C ASP A 77 -0.87 -0.62 -11.53
N LEU A 78 -0.84 -1.43 -10.46
CA LEU A 78 -0.34 -1.01 -9.15
C LEU A 78 1.15 -0.63 -9.22
N GLU A 79 1.96 -1.43 -9.91
CA GLU A 79 3.38 -1.13 -10.17
C GLU A 79 3.55 0.22 -10.86
N LYS A 80 2.84 0.43 -11.97
CA LYS A 80 2.91 1.70 -12.72
C LYS A 80 2.42 2.87 -11.89
N LEU A 81 1.35 2.68 -11.11
CA LEU A 81 0.75 3.71 -10.29
C LEU A 81 1.74 4.17 -9.22
N LEU A 82 2.41 3.27 -8.52
CA LEU A 82 3.27 3.60 -7.38
C LEU A 82 4.74 3.81 -7.75
N ALA A 83 5.16 3.49 -8.97
CA ALA A 83 6.53 3.70 -9.45
C ALA A 83 7.09 5.10 -9.12
N PRO A 84 6.38 6.23 -9.30
CA PRO A 84 6.94 7.55 -9.00
C PRO A 84 7.42 7.74 -7.54
N TRP A 85 6.89 6.97 -6.59
CA TRP A 85 7.25 7.02 -5.17
C TRP A 85 8.22 5.93 -4.74
N LEU A 86 8.29 4.83 -5.49
CA LEU A 86 9.09 3.64 -5.14
C LEU A 86 10.40 3.54 -5.93
N THR A 87 10.49 4.20 -7.08
CA THR A 87 11.75 4.28 -7.84
C THR A 87 12.66 5.29 -7.13
N ARG A 88 13.59 4.80 -6.30
CA ARG A 88 14.70 5.59 -5.76
C ARG A 88 15.85 5.69 -6.76
#